data_AF-A0A0F4NER1-F1
#
_entry.id   AF-A0A0F4NER1-F1
#
_cell.length_a   1.000
_cell.length_b   1.000
_cell.length_c   1.000
_cell.angle_alpha   90.00
_cell.angle_beta   90.00
_cell.angle_gamma   90.00
#
_symmetry.space_group_name_H-M   'P 1'
#
loop_
_entity.id
_entity.type
_entity.pdbx_description
1 polymer ?
#
loop_
_entity_poly.entity_id
_entity_poly.type
_entity_poly.pdbx_seq_one_letter_code
_entity_poly.pdbx_strand_id
1 'polypeptide(L)' 'TQSNQHRENTYPQIRMVCHMELTSHQLINSAFSGYRTNEMVLAEDLIETTPDHSLTLFDKGYYSLGLL' A
#
# COMPACT_ATOMS: atom_id res chain seq x y z
N THR A 1 -8.40 -13.84 21.30
CA THR A 1 -7.51 -12.72 21.69
C THR A 1 -6.19 -12.86 20.94
N GLN A 2 -5.81 -11.94 20.06
CA GLN A 2 -4.50 -11.99 19.40
C GLN A 2 -3.45 -11.28 20.26
N SER A 3 -2.59 -12.05 20.93
CA SER A 3 -1.54 -11.56 21.81
C SER A 3 -0.22 -11.34 21.05
N ASN A 4 -0.13 -10.27 20.24
CA ASN A 4 1.13 -9.86 19.61
C ASN A 4 1.40 -8.34 19.63
N GLN A 5 0.68 -7.57 20.46
CA GLN A 5 0.86 -6.12 20.57
C GLN A 5 2.19 -5.68 21.23
N HIS A 6 2.93 -6.61 21.85
CA HIS A 6 4.10 -6.29 22.68
C HIS A 6 5.27 -7.29 22.52
N ARG A 7 5.61 -7.61 21.27
CA ARG A 7 6.95 -8.09 20.90
C ARG A 7 7.53 -7.14 19.87
N GLU A 8 8.78 -6.73 20.06
CA GLU A 8 9.56 -6.18 18.96
C GLU A 8 9.76 -7.29 17.92
N ASN A 9 9.52 -6.98 16.65
CA ASN A 9 9.45 -8.00 15.63
C ASN A 9 10.87 -8.55 15.37
N THR A 10 11.07 -9.84 15.61
CA THR A 10 12.39 -10.50 15.64
C THR A 10 13.10 -10.54 14.27
N TYR A 11 12.41 -10.09 13.22
CA TYR A 11 12.90 -9.94 11.86
C TYR A 11 12.49 -8.54 11.34
N PRO A 12 13.26 -7.92 10.43
CA PRO A 12 12.87 -6.65 9.83
C PRO A 12 11.51 -6.79 9.15
N GLN A 13 10.59 -5.89 9.48
CA GLN A 13 9.25 -5.83 8.89
C GLN A 13 9.08 -4.48 8.18
N ILE A 14 8.75 -4.57 6.90
CA ILE A 14 8.35 -3.43 6.07
C ILE A 14 6.85 -3.51 5.79
N ARG A 15 6.28 -2.38 5.38
CA ARG A 15 4.98 -2.28 4.74
C ARG A 15 5.19 -1.73 3.33
N MET A 16 4.46 -2.26 2.37
CA MET A 16 4.61 -1.95 0.95
C MET A 16 3.22 -1.88 0.32
N VAL A 17 3.01 -0.89 -0.56
CA VAL A 17 1.82 -0.72 -1.37
C VAL A 17 2.27 -0.65 -2.83
N CYS A 18 1.52 -1.24 -3.75
CA CYS A 18 1.93 -1.36 -5.15
C CYS A 18 0.77 -1.04 -6.11
N HIS A 19 1.09 -0.42 -7.25
CA HIS A 19 0.23 -0.42 -8.42
C HIS A 19 0.49 -1.69 -9.24
N MET A 20 -0.55 -2.44 -9.57
CA MET A 20 -0.50 -3.62 -10.45
C MET A 20 -1.29 -3.36 -11.74
N GLU A 21 -0.69 -3.64 -12.89
CA GLU A 21 -1.43 -3.75 -14.15
C GLU A 21 -2.07 -5.14 -14.23
N LEU A 22 -3.41 -5.20 -14.28
CA LEU A 22 -4.18 -6.42 -14.05
C LEU A 22 -4.16 -7.42 -15.21
N THR A 23 -3.81 -7.00 -16.42
CA THR A 23 -3.78 -7.85 -17.62
C THR A 23 -2.50 -8.67 -17.71
N SER A 24 -1.37 -8.07 -17.32
CA SER A 24 -0.03 -8.68 -17.31
C SER A 24 0.40 -9.15 -15.93
N HIS A 25 -0.35 -8.80 -14.87
CA HIS A 25 -0.01 -9.01 -13.45
C HIS A 25 1.30 -8.35 -12.99
N GLN A 26 1.79 -7.36 -13.74
CA GLN A 26 3.05 -6.68 -13.46
C GLN A 26 2.85 -5.58 -12.40
N LEU A 27 3.75 -5.54 -11.41
CA LEU A 27 3.87 -4.39 -10.51
C LEU A 27 4.57 -3.24 -11.25
N ILE A 28 3.88 -2.11 -11.41
CA ILE A 28 4.36 -0.97 -12.20
C ILE A 28 4.92 0.18 -11.34
N ASN A 29 4.50 0.28 -10.08
CA ASN A 29 5.14 1.12 -9.06
C ASN A 29 4.90 0.57 -7.64
N SER A 30 5.70 0.99 -6.66
CA SER A 30 5.52 0.65 -5.26
C SER A 30 6.14 1.65 -4.29
N ALA A 31 5.42 1.98 -3.21
CA ALA A 31 5.92 2.73 -2.06
C ALA A 31 6.12 1.79 -0.86
N PHE A 32 7.15 2.03 -0.05
CA PHE A 32 7.46 1.20 1.12
C PHE A 32 8.02 1.99 2.30
N SER A 33 7.71 1.54 3.51
CA SER A 33 8.18 2.15 4.76
C SER A 33 8.19 1.12 5.90
N GLY A 34 8.47 1.56 7.12
CA GLY A 34 8.48 0.70 8.31
C GLY A 34 7.12 0.06 8.61
N TYR A 35 7.13 -1.11 9.23
CA TYR A 35 5.96 -1.94 9.60
C TYR A 35 4.74 -1.18 10.17
N ARG A 36 5.00 -0.09 10.91
CA ARG A 36 4.01 0.71 11.65
C ARG A 36 3.44 1.90 10.86
N THR A 37 3.98 2.23 9.70
CA THR A 37 3.42 3.24 8.80
C THR A 37 2.02 2.80 8.34
N ASN A 38 1.11 3.74 8.06
CA ASN A 38 -0.22 3.41 7.56
C ASN A 38 -0.16 3.08 6.05
N GLU A 39 -0.98 2.15 5.58
CA GLU A 39 -1.10 1.81 4.16
C GLU A 39 -1.58 3.01 3.34
N MET A 40 -2.53 3.80 3.88
CA MET A 40 -3.09 4.96 3.16
C MET A 40 -2.03 6.03 2.87
N VAL A 41 -1.07 6.25 3.78
CA VAL A 41 0.04 7.22 3.58
C VAL A 41 0.99 6.75 2.47
N LEU A 42 1.20 5.43 2.34
CA LEU A 42 1.97 4.85 1.23
C LEU A 42 1.19 4.82 -0.09
N ALA A 43 -0.14 4.96 -0.06
CA ALA A 43 -0.94 5.13 -1.26
C ALA A 43 -0.98 6.59 -1.74
N GLU A 44 -0.89 7.57 -0.83
CA GLU A 44 -0.73 8.99 -1.16
C GLU A 44 0.54 9.20 -2.02
N ASP A 45 1.68 8.62 -1.63
CA ASP A 45 2.94 8.59 -2.42
C ASP A 45 2.76 8.04 -3.86
N LEU A 46 1.77 7.17 -4.08
CA LEU A 46 1.52 6.51 -5.36
C LEU A 46 0.53 7.29 -6.26
N ILE A 47 -0.26 8.21 -5.71
CA ILE A 47 -1.21 9.02 -6.51
C ILE A 47 -0.45 9.87 -7.53
N GLU A 48 0.59 10.61 -7.13
CA GLU A 48 1.38 11.47 -8.01
C GLU A 48 2.02 10.71 -9.20
N THR A 49 2.20 9.40 -9.06
CA THR A 49 2.81 8.51 -10.06
C THR A 49 1.80 7.72 -10.90
N THR A 50 0.51 7.90 -10.65
CA THR A 50 -0.55 7.16 -11.34
C THR A 50 -0.64 7.63 -12.80
N PRO A 51 -0.56 6.73 -13.81
CA PRO A 51 -0.57 7.14 -15.20
C PRO A 51 -1.86 7.86 -15.63
N ASP A 52 -1.74 8.91 -16.45
CA ASP A 52 -2.86 9.57 -17.09
C ASP A 52 -3.75 8.57 -17.86
N HIS A 53 -5.06 8.84 -17.87
CA HIS A 53 -6.09 8.01 -18.52
C HIS A 53 -6.16 6.54 -18.05
N SER A 54 -5.59 6.21 -16.88
CA SER A 54 -5.72 4.88 -16.25
C SER A 54 -6.97 4.78 -15.36
N LEU A 55 -7.27 3.55 -14.91
CA LEU A 55 -8.30 3.25 -13.90
C LEU A 55 -7.67 2.49 -12.74
N THR A 56 -7.35 3.20 -11.65
CA THR A 56 -6.86 2.59 -10.41
C THR A 56 -8.02 1.89 -9.69
N LEU A 57 -7.90 0.58 -9.49
CA LEU A 57 -8.84 -0.20 -8.68
C LEU A 57 -8.22 -0.47 -7.31
N PHE A 58 -8.91 -0.03 -6.25
CA PHE A 58 -8.48 -0.22 -4.87
C PHE A 58 -9.00 -1.54 -4.27
N ASP A 59 -8.19 -2.15 -3.41
CA ASP A 59 -8.55 -3.39 -2.71
C ASP A 59 -9.73 -3.21 -1.75
N LYS A 60 -10.46 -4.30 -1.48
CA LYS A 60 -11.67 -4.24 -0.66
C LYS A 60 -11.36 -3.90 0.81
N GLY A 61 -11.72 -2.69 1.21
CA GLY A 61 -11.45 -2.12 2.54
C GLY A 61 -10.47 -0.94 2.49
N TYR A 62 -9.83 -0.73 1.34
CA TYR A 62 -8.86 0.32 1.09
C TYR A 62 -9.55 1.65 0.75
N TYR A 63 -10.32 2.19 1.69
CA TYR A 63 -11.15 3.39 1.50
C TYR A 63 -10.77 4.47 2.51
N SER A 64 -10.22 5.59 2.02
CA SER A 64 -9.92 6.80 2.79
C SER A 64 -10.36 8.02 1.99
N LEU A 65 -10.79 9.07 2.70
CA LEU A 65 -11.14 10.34 2.08
C LEU A 65 -9.92 11.10 1.49
N GLY A 66 -8.70 10.65 1.81
CA GLY A 66 -7.46 11.20 1.25
C GLY A 66 -7.04 10.60 -0.10
N LEU A 67 -7.78 9.62 -0.63
CA LEU A 67 -7.52 8.98 -1.94
C LEU A 67 -8.65 9.28 -2.96
N LEU A 68 -9.40 10.37 -2.77
CA LEU A 68 -10.63 10.74 -3.48
C LEU A 68 -10.71 12.26 -3.74
#